data_AF-A0A097PIQ1-F1
#
_entry.id   AF-A0A097PIQ1-F1
#
_cell.length_a   1.000
_cell.length_b   1.000
_cell.length_c   1.000
_cell.angle_alpha   90.00
_cell.angle_beta   90.00
_cell.angle_gamma   90.00
#
_symmetry.space_group_name_H-M   'P 1'
#
loop_
_entity.id
_entity.type
_entity.pdbx_description
1 polymer ?
#
loop_
_entity_poly.entity_id
_entity_poly.type
_entity_poly.pdbx_seq_one_letter_code
_entity_poly.pdbx_strand_id
1 'polypeptide(L)'
;RKGIDTFIDNNIERSKSIGPELKEAIKGSKIAIVLLSRNYASSSWCLDELAEIMKCRQMVGQIVMTIFYEVDPTDIKKQTGEFGKAFTKTCKGKPKEHVERWRKALEDVATIAGYHSHKWRNEADMIEKISTDVSNMLNSFTPSRDFDGLVGMRAHMDMLEQLLRLDLDEVRMIGIWGPPGIGKTTIARFLFNQVSDRFQLSAIMVNIKGCYPRPCFDEYSAQLQLQNQMLSQMINHKDIMISHLGVAQERLRDKKVFLVLDEVDQLGQLDALAKETRWFGPGSRIIITTEDLGVLKAHGINHVYKVGYPSNYEAFQIFCMNAFGQKQPHEGFDEIAREVMALAGELPLGLKVLGSALRGKSKPEWERTLPRLKTSLDGNIGSIIQFSYDALCDEDKYLFLYIACLFNDESTTKVKELLGKFLDARQGLHILAQKSLISFDGERIHMHTLLEQFGRETSRKQFVHHGYTKHQLLVGERDICEVLNDDTIDSRCFIGINLDLSKNEEELNRCEKALERVHDFQFVRIRARFQPERL
;
A
#
# COMPACT_ATOMS: atom_id res chain seq x y z
N ARG A 1 7.69 -8.50 26.78
CA ARG A 1 6.76 -9.61 26.45
C ARG A 1 6.40 -9.48 24.97
N LYS A 2 6.56 -10.53 24.15
CA LYS A 2 6.43 -10.48 22.68
C LYS A 2 5.05 -10.97 22.15
N GLY A 3 4.03 -11.01 23.00
CA GLY A 3 2.68 -11.46 22.62
C GLY A 3 2.63 -12.93 22.15
N ILE A 4 3.46 -13.80 22.72
CA ILE A 4 3.51 -15.22 22.40
C ILE A 4 2.87 -16.00 23.54
N ASP A 5 1.85 -16.80 23.22
CA ASP A 5 1.23 -17.73 24.15
C ASP A 5 1.96 -19.08 24.09
N THR A 6 2.70 -19.39 25.15
CA THR A 6 3.43 -20.64 25.29
C THR A 6 2.66 -21.62 26.16
N PHE A 7 2.72 -22.91 25.83
CA PHE A 7 2.27 -23.96 26.74
C PHE A 7 3.14 -23.96 28.00
N ILE A 8 2.51 -23.96 29.19
CA ILE A 8 3.17 -24.04 30.49
C ILE A 8 2.54 -25.23 31.23
N ASP A 9 3.35 -26.24 31.50
CA ASP A 9 2.97 -27.48 32.19
C ASP A 9 2.35 -27.24 33.58
N ASN A 10 2.79 -26.21 34.31
CA ASN A 10 2.21 -25.81 35.59
C ASN A 10 0.72 -25.44 35.53
N ASN A 11 0.20 -25.16 34.33
CA ASN A 11 -1.21 -24.78 34.12
C ASN A 11 -2.10 -25.98 33.74
N ILE A 12 -1.56 -27.20 33.71
CA ILE A 12 -2.37 -28.42 33.49
C ILE A 12 -3.41 -28.55 34.62
N GLU A 13 -4.68 -28.77 34.25
CA GLU A 13 -5.78 -28.90 35.21
C GLU A 13 -5.51 -30.00 36.24
N ARG A 14 -5.65 -29.65 37.52
CA ARG A 14 -5.59 -30.62 38.62
C ARG A 14 -6.67 -31.68 38.41
N SER A 15 -6.34 -32.95 38.61
CA SER A 15 -7.15 -34.17 38.38
C SER A 15 -7.03 -34.86 37.00
N LYS A 16 -6.32 -34.28 36.02
CA LYS A 16 -6.01 -34.96 34.75
C LYS A 16 -4.69 -35.74 34.79
N SER A 17 -4.57 -36.76 33.94
CA SER A 17 -3.31 -37.48 33.74
C SER A 17 -2.36 -36.63 32.89
N ILE A 18 -1.16 -36.35 33.41
CA ILE A 18 -0.16 -35.46 32.81
C ILE A 18 0.31 -35.96 31.44
N GLY A 19 0.43 -37.28 31.25
CA GLY A 19 1.01 -37.89 30.04
C GLY A 19 0.17 -37.69 28.77
N PRO A 20 -1.12 -38.04 28.77
CA PRO A 20 -2.01 -37.76 27.65
C PRO A 20 -2.10 -36.27 27.31
N GLU A 21 -2.23 -35.40 28.33
CA GLU A 21 -2.37 -33.96 28.12
C GLU A 21 -1.14 -33.35 27.44
N LEU A 22 0.08 -33.74 27.87
CA LEU A 22 1.33 -33.32 27.24
C LEU A 22 1.43 -33.75 25.78
N LYS A 23 1.00 -34.98 25.45
CA LYS A 23 1.03 -35.46 24.05
C LYS A 23 0.06 -34.68 23.17
N GLU A 24 -1.13 -34.36 23.67
CA GLU A 24 -2.08 -33.54 22.93
C GLU A 24 -1.57 -32.10 22.77
N ALA A 25 -0.95 -31.53 23.81
CA ALA A 25 -0.30 -30.22 23.72
C ALA A 25 0.84 -30.21 22.68
N ILE A 26 1.67 -31.26 22.62
CA ILE A 26 2.73 -31.40 21.62
C ILE A 26 2.15 -31.42 20.20
N LYS A 27 1.11 -32.22 19.95
CA LYS A 27 0.45 -32.31 18.64
C LYS A 27 -0.23 -31.00 18.23
N GLY A 28 -0.80 -30.27 19.18
CA GLY A 28 -1.47 -28.99 18.95
C GLY A 28 -0.52 -27.79 18.81
N SER A 29 0.78 -27.97 19.07
CA SER A 29 1.75 -26.88 19.05
C SER A 29 2.28 -26.59 17.65
N LYS A 30 2.35 -25.31 17.25
CA LYS A 30 2.94 -24.89 15.96
C LYS A 30 4.48 -25.03 15.95
N ILE A 31 5.11 -24.68 17.06
CA ILE A 31 6.57 -24.67 17.22
C ILE A 31 6.91 -25.44 18.50
N ALA A 32 7.85 -26.37 18.42
CA ALA A 32 8.45 -27.04 19.56
C ALA A 32 9.88 -26.54 19.77
N ILE A 33 10.18 -26.03 20.97
CA ILE A 33 11.53 -25.60 21.36
C ILE A 33 12.14 -26.68 22.26
N VAL A 34 13.20 -27.32 21.80
CA VAL A 34 13.89 -28.38 22.54
C VAL A 34 15.13 -27.80 23.20
N LEU A 35 15.06 -27.61 24.51
CA LEU A 35 16.20 -27.18 25.33
C LEU A 35 17.00 -28.40 25.80
N LEU A 36 18.13 -28.63 25.15
CA LEU A 36 19.02 -29.76 25.41
C LEU A 36 20.07 -29.36 26.42
N SER A 37 20.15 -30.10 27.51
CA SER A 37 21.16 -29.97 28.57
C SER A 37 21.91 -31.29 28.76
N ARG A 38 23.02 -31.26 29.50
CA ARG A 38 23.82 -32.46 29.80
C ARG A 38 23.00 -33.58 30.46
N ASN A 39 21.99 -33.22 31.24
CA ASN A 39 21.15 -34.16 32.00
C ASN A 39 19.80 -34.43 31.34
N TYR A 40 19.52 -33.91 30.15
CA TYR A 40 18.21 -34.08 29.49
C TYR A 40 17.82 -35.56 29.35
N ALA A 41 18.78 -36.42 28.99
CA ALA A 41 18.57 -37.86 28.84
C ALA A 41 18.39 -38.65 30.16
N SER A 42 18.48 -37.99 31.32
CA SER A 42 18.23 -38.64 32.63
C SER A 42 16.74 -38.85 32.92
N SER A 43 15.85 -38.15 32.19
CA SER A 43 14.40 -38.22 32.36
C SER A 43 13.75 -38.95 31.20
N SER A 44 12.97 -39.99 31.50
CA SER A 44 12.17 -40.66 30.47
C SER A 44 11.08 -39.76 29.89
N TRP A 45 10.56 -38.81 30.68
CA TRP A 45 9.58 -37.82 30.21
C TRP A 45 10.15 -36.95 29.09
N CYS A 46 11.34 -36.39 29.28
CA CYS A 46 12.01 -35.59 28.26
C CYS A 46 12.25 -36.39 26.96
N LEU A 47 12.63 -37.67 27.08
CA LEU A 47 12.84 -38.54 25.91
C LEU A 47 11.54 -38.94 25.21
N ASP A 48 10.46 -39.16 25.96
CA ASP A 48 9.14 -39.49 25.42
C ASP A 48 8.50 -38.28 24.71
N GLU A 49 8.64 -37.07 25.29
CA GLU A 49 8.21 -35.82 24.66
C GLU A 49 9.02 -35.54 23.39
N LEU A 50 10.35 -35.68 23.44
CA LEU A 50 11.20 -35.51 22.26
C LEU A 50 10.84 -36.49 21.13
N ALA A 51 10.59 -37.76 21.48
CA ALA A 51 10.17 -38.74 20.49
C ALA A 51 8.83 -38.38 19.85
N GLU A 52 7.87 -37.86 20.62
CA GLU A 52 6.59 -37.40 20.09
C GLU A 52 6.74 -36.13 19.23
N ILE A 53 7.58 -35.17 19.63
CA ILE A 53 7.89 -33.96 18.86
C ILE A 53 8.49 -34.32 17.50
N MET A 54 9.50 -35.20 17.48
CA MET A 54 10.16 -35.60 16.23
C MET A 54 9.23 -36.39 15.31
N LYS A 55 8.32 -37.17 15.89
CA LYS A 55 7.23 -37.83 15.17
C LYS A 55 6.23 -36.82 14.58
N CYS A 56 5.84 -35.80 15.34
CA CYS A 56 4.94 -34.74 14.87
C CYS A 56 5.60 -33.90 13.76
N ARG A 57 6.89 -33.57 13.88
CA ARG A 57 7.65 -32.90 12.81
C ARG A 57 7.55 -33.64 11.48
N GLN A 58 7.67 -34.96 11.49
CA GLN A 58 7.62 -35.76 10.26
C GLN A 58 6.21 -35.91 9.70
N MET A 59 5.18 -36.07 10.55
CA MET A 59 3.82 -36.35 10.10
C MET A 59 2.97 -35.11 9.83
N VAL A 60 3.08 -34.07 10.66
CA VAL A 60 2.26 -32.86 10.59
C VAL A 60 3.06 -31.61 10.25
N GLY A 61 4.36 -31.73 9.99
CA GLY A 61 5.21 -30.61 9.56
C GLY A 61 5.49 -29.58 10.66
N GLN A 62 5.33 -29.97 11.94
CA GLN A 62 5.62 -29.11 13.08
C GLN A 62 7.07 -28.61 13.06
N ILE A 63 7.29 -27.34 13.37
CA ILE A 63 8.64 -26.76 13.36
C ILE A 63 9.32 -27.05 14.69
N VAL A 64 10.58 -27.46 14.61
CA VAL A 64 11.40 -27.81 15.77
C VAL A 64 12.63 -26.92 15.79
N MET A 65 12.81 -26.19 16.90
CA MET A 65 13.99 -25.37 17.18
C MET A 65 14.80 -26.02 18.29
N THR A 66 16.13 -26.00 18.16
CA THR A 66 17.04 -26.60 19.13
C THR A 66 17.87 -25.55 19.86
N ILE A 67 18.01 -25.73 21.17
CA ILE A 67 18.89 -24.93 22.02
C ILE A 67 19.83 -25.92 22.73
N PHE A 68 21.10 -25.89 22.34
CA PHE A 68 22.17 -26.67 22.95
C PHE A 68 22.77 -25.88 24.11
N TYR A 69 22.20 -26.07 25.30
CA TYR A 69 22.62 -25.38 26.52
C TYR A 69 23.69 -26.19 27.26
N GLU A 70 24.93 -25.70 27.18
CA GLU A 70 26.13 -26.29 27.77
C GLU A 70 26.40 -27.75 27.36
N VAL A 71 25.93 -28.14 26.16
CA VAL A 71 26.06 -29.49 25.60
C VAL A 71 26.44 -29.42 24.12
N ASP A 72 27.25 -30.37 23.67
CA ASP A 72 27.63 -30.49 22.25
C ASP A 72 26.63 -31.41 21.51
N PRO A 73 26.10 -30.99 20.34
CA PRO A 73 25.22 -31.84 19.53
C PRO A 73 25.85 -33.19 19.15
N THR A 74 27.18 -33.26 19.05
CA THR A 74 27.92 -34.50 18.76
C THR A 74 27.70 -35.54 19.85
N ASP A 75 27.73 -35.12 21.12
CA ASP A 75 27.48 -35.99 22.27
C ASP A 75 26.01 -36.44 22.32
N ILE A 76 25.08 -35.62 21.84
CA ILE A 76 23.66 -35.99 21.72
C ILE A 76 23.46 -37.00 20.59
N LYS A 77 24.05 -36.75 19.42
CA LYS A 77 23.94 -37.61 18.23
C LYS A 77 24.54 -38.99 18.45
N LYS A 78 25.69 -39.06 19.10
CA LYS A 78 26.39 -40.33 19.36
C LYS A 78 26.04 -40.95 20.73
N GLN A 79 25.27 -40.21 21.54
CA GLN A 79 24.99 -40.54 22.95
C GLN A 79 26.28 -40.85 23.72
N THR A 80 27.26 -39.94 23.65
CA THR A 80 28.58 -40.04 24.29
C THR A 80 28.73 -39.04 25.45
N GLY A 81 29.84 -39.12 26.18
CA GLY A 81 30.14 -38.20 27.27
C GLY A 81 29.16 -38.29 28.45
N GLU A 82 28.94 -37.17 29.14
CA GLU A 82 28.02 -37.09 30.28
C GLU A 82 26.56 -37.34 29.86
N PHE A 83 26.16 -36.84 28.69
CA PHE A 83 24.82 -37.08 28.13
C PHE A 83 24.58 -38.58 27.89
N GLY A 84 25.56 -39.27 27.30
CA GLY A 84 25.52 -40.71 27.05
C GLY A 84 25.44 -41.56 28.31
N LYS A 85 26.16 -41.17 29.37
CA LYS A 85 26.08 -41.84 30.68
C LYS A 85 24.66 -41.76 31.24
N ALA A 86 24.03 -40.58 31.18
CA ALA A 86 22.65 -40.39 31.62
C ALA A 86 21.68 -41.25 30.79
N PHE A 87 21.81 -41.21 29.45
CA PHE A 87 20.97 -42.00 28.55
C PHE A 87 21.07 -43.51 28.81
N THR A 88 22.29 -44.03 28.99
CA THR A 88 22.52 -45.45 29.26
C THR A 88 21.86 -45.89 30.57
N LYS A 89 21.91 -45.04 31.61
CA LYS A 89 21.25 -45.30 32.89
C LYS A 89 19.72 -45.36 32.73
N THR A 90 19.13 -44.41 31.99
CA THR A 90 17.68 -44.35 31.74
C THR A 90 17.17 -45.52 30.89
N CYS A 91 18.00 -46.04 29.98
CA CYS A 91 17.66 -47.17 29.13
C CYS A 91 17.72 -48.54 29.83
N LYS A 92 18.38 -48.65 30.99
CA LYS A 92 18.45 -49.92 31.73
C LYS A 92 17.04 -50.37 32.13
N GLY A 93 16.69 -51.60 31.73
CA GLY A 93 15.39 -52.21 32.03
C GLY A 93 14.23 -51.72 31.14
N LYS A 94 14.51 -50.98 30.06
CA LYS A 94 13.48 -50.56 29.09
C LYS A 94 13.42 -51.53 27.89
N PRO A 95 12.23 -51.70 27.28
CA PRO A 95 12.09 -52.50 26.05
C PRO A 95 12.97 -51.97 24.92
N LYS A 96 13.50 -52.87 24.09
CA LYS A 96 14.39 -52.52 22.98
C LYS A 96 13.77 -51.50 22.01
N GLU A 97 12.48 -51.63 21.72
CA GLU A 97 11.74 -50.71 20.85
C GLU A 97 11.69 -49.28 21.40
N HIS A 98 11.51 -49.12 22.72
CA HIS A 98 11.51 -47.81 23.37
C HIS A 98 12.87 -47.12 23.27
N VAL A 99 13.94 -47.88 23.54
CA VAL A 99 15.31 -47.38 23.47
C VAL A 99 15.66 -46.95 22.05
N GLU A 100 15.26 -47.72 21.05
CA GLU A 100 15.51 -47.41 19.64
C GLU A 100 14.77 -46.15 19.19
N ARG A 101 13.51 -46.00 19.63
CA ARG A 101 12.73 -44.79 19.37
C ARG A 101 13.41 -43.53 19.93
N TRP A 102 13.88 -43.59 21.17
CA TRP A 102 14.59 -42.46 21.79
C TRP A 102 15.92 -42.18 21.09
N ARG A 103 16.69 -43.22 20.77
CA ARG A 103 17.96 -43.10 20.05
C ARG A 103 17.76 -42.37 18.72
N LYS A 104 16.77 -42.81 17.93
CA LYS A 104 16.49 -42.21 16.62
C LYS A 104 16.08 -40.74 16.74
N ALA A 105 15.23 -40.40 17.71
CA ALA A 105 14.82 -39.02 17.95
C ALA A 105 16.01 -38.12 18.35
N LEU A 106 16.94 -38.62 19.19
CA LEU A 106 18.15 -37.92 19.60
C LEU A 106 19.14 -37.69 18.44
N GLU A 107 19.32 -38.70 17.59
CA GLU A 107 20.13 -38.58 16.38
C GLU A 107 19.56 -37.51 15.44
N ASP A 108 18.25 -37.55 15.18
CA ASP A 108 17.59 -36.65 14.24
C ASP A 108 17.54 -35.20 14.80
N VAL A 109 17.25 -35.00 16.09
CA VAL A 109 17.21 -33.65 16.69
C VAL A 109 18.58 -32.98 16.69
N ALA A 110 19.66 -33.75 16.87
CA ALA A 110 21.03 -33.23 16.86
C ALA A 110 21.49 -32.73 15.48
N THR A 111 20.79 -33.10 14.40
CA THR A 111 21.07 -32.58 13.05
C THR A 111 20.43 -31.22 12.77
N ILE A 112 19.49 -30.77 13.62
CA ILE A 112 18.82 -29.49 13.45
C ILE A 112 19.76 -28.38 13.89
N ALA A 113 20.06 -27.46 12.97
CA ALA A 113 20.82 -26.26 13.27
C ALA A 113 20.05 -25.40 14.30
N GLY A 114 20.72 -25.06 15.40
CA GLY A 114 20.12 -24.35 16.51
C GLY A 114 21.09 -23.42 17.21
N TYR A 115 20.71 -22.99 18.41
CA TYR A 115 21.50 -22.07 19.23
C TYR A 115 22.42 -22.85 20.15
N HIS A 116 23.66 -22.39 20.31
CA HIS A 116 24.63 -23.03 21.21
C HIS A 116 25.04 -22.04 22.29
N SER A 117 24.90 -22.40 23.56
CA SER A 117 25.14 -21.42 24.64
C SER A 117 26.55 -20.85 24.64
N HIS A 118 27.57 -21.67 24.33
CA HIS A 118 28.97 -21.27 24.28
C HIS A 118 29.32 -20.23 23.19
N LYS A 119 28.41 -19.98 22.23
CA LYS A 119 28.61 -18.98 21.16
C LYS A 119 28.14 -17.58 21.57
N TRP A 120 27.54 -17.43 22.75
CA TRP A 120 26.99 -16.17 23.25
C TRP A 120 27.77 -15.68 24.46
N ARG A 121 27.96 -14.35 24.55
CA ARG A 121 28.66 -13.72 25.68
C ARG A 121 27.78 -13.62 26.93
N ASN A 122 26.47 -13.50 26.75
CA ASN A 122 25.49 -13.47 27.82
C ASN A 122 24.21 -14.21 27.38
N GLU A 123 23.43 -14.69 28.35
CA GLU A 123 22.19 -15.41 28.09
C GLU A 123 21.05 -14.49 27.67
N ALA A 124 21.06 -13.23 28.11
CA ALA A 124 20.03 -12.26 27.80
C ALA A 124 19.90 -12.00 26.29
N ASP A 125 21.02 -11.80 25.59
CA ASP A 125 21.09 -11.59 24.14
C ASP A 125 20.63 -12.83 23.39
N MET A 126 20.98 -14.02 23.89
CA MET A 126 20.55 -15.30 23.32
C MET A 126 19.02 -15.45 23.41
N ILE A 127 18.45 -15.19 24.59
CA ILE A 127 17.00 -15.24 24.82
C ILE A 127 16.27 -14.19 23.96
N GLU A 128 16.83 -12.98 23.86
CA GLU A 128 16.27 -11.91 23.03
C GLU A 128 16.28 -12.30 21.54
N LYS A 129 17.36 -12.91 21.06
CA LYS A 129 17.46 -13.43 19.69
C LYS A 129 16.46 -14.55 19.44
N ILE A 130 16.43 -15.58 20.30
CA ILE A 130 15.51 -16.71 20.16
C ILE A 130 14.06 -16.24 20.15
N SER A 131 13.68 -15.37 21.09
CA SER A 131 12.31 -14.85 21.17
C SER A 131 11.94 -13.98 19.96
N THR A 132 12.91 -13.26 19.37
CA THR A 132 12.71 -12.52 18.11
C THR A 132 12.44 -13.48 16.96
N ASP A 133 13.24 -14.53 16.84
CA ASP A 133 13.14 -15.48 15.73
C ASP A 133 11.85 -16.30 15.81
N VAL A 134 11.42 -16.71 17.01
CA VAL A 134 10.10 -17.34 17.22
C VAL A 134 8.96 -16.41 16.83
N SER A 135 9.02 -15.14 17.25
CA SER A 135 7.98 -14.14 16.91
C SER A 135 7.88 -13.90 15.41
N ASN A 136 9.02 -13.71 14.73
CA ASN A 136 9.06 -13.53 13.28
C ASN A 136 8.50 -14.75 12.54
N MET A 137 8.81 -15.95 13.03
CA MET A 137 8.29 -17.19 12.46
C MET A 137 6.77 -17.29 12.63
N LEU A 138 6.23 -16.97 13.82
CA LEU A 138 4.78 -16.94 14.05
C LEU A 138 4.06 -15.93 13.17
N ASN A 139 4.66 -14.76 12.94
CA ASN A 139 4.11 -13.74 12.04
C ASN A 139 4.01 -14.27 10.61
N SER A 140 5.00 -15.03 10.13
CA SER A 140 4.96 -15.63 8.79
C SER A 140 3.84 -16.67 8.60
N PHE A 141 3.34 -17.29 9.67
CA PHE A 141 2.23 -18.26 9.60
C PHE A 141 0.83 -17.66 9.73
N THR A 142 0.73 -16.35 9.96
CA THR A 142 -0.56 -15.70 10.14
C THR A 142 -1.00 -15.14 8.80
N PRO A 143 -1.92 -15.81 8.06
CA PRO A 143 -2.45 -15.24 6.83
C PRO A 143 -3.13 -13.91 7.16
N SER A 144 -2.76 -12.87 6.44
CA SER A 144 -3.33 -11.54 6.67
C SER A 144 -4.82 -11.55 6.30
N ARG A 145 -5.66 -11.21 7.29
CA ARG A 145 -7.10 -10.95 7.07
C ARG A 145 -7.36 -9.53 6.55
N ASP A 146 -6.33 -8.69 6.47
CA ASP A 146 -6.46 -7.30 6.02
C ASP A 146 -6.95 -7.20 4.56
N PHE A 147 -6.86 -8.31 3.82
CA PHE A 147 -7.23 -8.38 2.41
C PHE A 147 -8.64 -8.93 2.16
N ASP A 148 -9.33 -9.48 3.17
CA ASP A 148 -10.64 -10.10 3.02
C ASP A 148 -11.73 -9.10 2.57
N GLY A 149 -11.54 -7.83 2.91
CA GLY A 149 -12.43 -6.72 2.51
C GLY A 149 -12.15 -6.15 1.13
N LEU A 150 -11.09 -6.58 0.43
CA LEU A 150 -10.75 -6.06 -0.89
C LEU A 150 -11.62 -6.69 -1.99
N VAL A 151 -11.90 -5.89 -3.01
CA VAL A 151 -12.74 -6.27 -4.16
C VAL A 151 -11.90 -6.18 -5.43
N GLY A 152 -12.12 -7.10 -6.38
CA GLY A 152 -11.52 -7.02 -7.72
C GLY A 152 -10.02 -7.33 -7.83
N MET A 153 -9.35 -7.70 -6.74
CA MET A 153 -7.88 -7.91 -6.75
C MET A 153 -7.41 -9.02 -7.70
N ARG A 154 -8.27 -10.00 -8.02
CA ARG A 154 -7.92 -11.08 -8.96
C ARG A 154 -7.56 -10.52 -10.34
N ALA A 155 -8.35 -9.60 -10.87
CA ALA A 155 -8.08 -9.00 -12.19
C ALA A 155 -6.73 -8.26 -12.20
N HIS A 156 -6.38 -7.57 -11.11
CA HIS A 156 -5.07 -6.93 -10.97
C HIS A 156 -3.93 -7.96 -10.89
N MET A 157 -4.11 -9.06 -10.15
CA MET A 157 -3.09 -10.10 -10.04
C MET A 157 -2.87 -10.85 -11.36
N ASP A 158 -3.92 -11.18 -12.10
CA ASP A 158 -3.81 -11.86 -13.40
C ASP A 158 -3.01 -11.02 -14.40
N MET A 159 -3.22 -9.69 -14.41
CA MET A 159 -2.45 -8.76 -15.23
C MET A 159 -0.99 -8.63 -14.76
N LEU A 160 -0.77 -8.54 -13.45
CA LEU A 160 0.57 -8.45 -12.88
C LEU A 160 1.36 -9.73 -13.04
N GLU A 161 0.73 -10.91 -13.01
CA GLU A 161 1.38 -12.21 -13.22
C GLU A 161 2.03 -12.28 -14.61
N GLN A 162 1.35 -11.76 -15.64
CA GLN A 162 1.87 -11.65 -17.01
C GLN A 162 3.08 -10.72 -17.11
N LEU A 163 3.16 -9.69 -16.27
CA LEU A 163 4.30 -8.78 -16.21
C LEU A 163 5.42 -9.29 -15.30
N LEU A 164 5.09 -10.06 -14.27
CA LEU A 164 6.04 -10.66 -13.35
C LEU A 164 6.83 -11.79 -14.00
N ARG A 165 6.17 -12.71 -14.73
CA ARG A 165 6.82 -13.88 -15.36
C ARG A 165 7.87 -14.53 -14.46
N LEU A 166 7.44 -15.04 -13.30
CA LEU A 166 8.34 -15.63 -12.30
C LEU A 166 9.08 -16.89 -12.80
N ASP A 167 8.68 -17.41 -13.96
CA ASP A 167 9.31 -18.48 -14.73
C ASP A 167 10.65 -18.08 -15.37
N LEU A 168 10.90 -16.79 -15.59
CA LEU A 168 12.12 -16.27 -16.21
C LEU A 168 13.15 -15.88 -15.14
N ASP A 169 14.43 -16.20 -15.35
CA ASP A 169 15.49 -15.92 -14.37
C ASP A 169 16.18 -14.55 -14.56
N GLU A 170 15.57 -13.65 -15.35
CA GLU A 170 16.06 -12.28 -15.50
C GLU A 170 15.77 -11.41 -14.28
N VAL A 171 16.37 -10.22 -14.21
CA VAL A 171 16.02 -9.18 -13.23
C VAL A 171 15.08 -8.19 -13.90
N ARG A 172 13.84 -8.10 -13.40
CA ARG A 172 12.80 -7.25 -14.01
C ARG A 172 12.35 -6.16 -13.06
N MET A 173 12.30 -4.93 -13.58
CA MET A 173 11.65 -3.78 -12.93
C MET A 173 10.28 -3.57 -13.55
N ILE A 174 9.25 -3.41 -12.72
CA ILE A 174 7.85 -3.28 -13.14
C ILE A 174 7.27 -2.04 -12.47
N GLY A 175 6.73 -1.13 -13.28
CA GLY A 175 6.03 0.05 -12.79
C GLY A 175 4.52 -0.20 -12.65
N ILE A 176 3.93 0.23 -11.55
CA ILE A 176 2.48 0.33 -11.34
C ILE A 176 2.12 1.80 -11.32
N TRP A 177 1.36 2.25 -12.31
CA TRP A 177 1.07 3.66 -12.53
C TRP A 177 -0.44 3.93 -12.61
N GLY A 178 -0.86 5.08 -12.06
CA GLY A 178 -2.24 5.53 -12.13
C GLY A 178 -2.55 6.64 -11.11
N PRO A 179 -3.80 7.17 -11.14
CA PRO A 179 -4.20 8.32 -10.33
C PRO A 179 -4.00 8.15 -8.82
N PRO A 180 -3.86 9.24 -8.05
CA PRO A 180 -3.90 9.19 -6.59
C PRO A 180 -5.21 8.55 -6.12
N GLY A 181 -5.12 7.60 -5.18
CA GLY A 181 -6.30 6.93 -4.63
C GLY A 181 -6.89 5.77 -5.44
N ILE A 182 -6.30 5.39 -6.59
CA ILE A 182 -6.76 4.24 -7.39
C ILE A 182 -6.49 2.87 -6.74
N GLY A 183 -5.59 2.82 -5.75
CA GLY A 183 -5.25 1.59 -5.03
C GLY A 183 -3.89 0.98 -5.36
N LYS A 184 -2.95 1.73 -5.96
CA LYS A 184 -1.59 1.25 -6.29
C LYS A 184 -0.87 0.59 -5.10
N THR A 185 -0.83 1.30 -3.96
CA THR A 185 -0.26 0.80 -2.69
C THR A 185 -0.95 -0.48 -2.23
N THR A 186 -2.28 -0.55 -2.33
CA THR A 186 -3.07 -1.72 -1.94
C THR A 186 -2.75 -2.93 -2.82
N ILE A 187 -2.66 -2.73 -4.14
CA ILE A 187 -2.29 -3.77 -5.11
C ILE A 187 -0.87 -4.28 -4.82
N ALA A 188 0.09 -3.37 -4.62
CA ALA A 188 1.47 -3.73 -4.34
C ALA A 188 1.63 -4.49 -3.01
N ARG A 189 0.91 -4.09 -1.96
CA ARG A 189 0.85 -4.83 -0.68
C ARG A 189 0.22 -6.20 -0.84
N PHE A 190 -0.89 -6.31 -1.56
CA PHE A 190 -1.55 -7.59 -1.81
C PHE A 190 -0.63 -8.53 -2.58
N LEU A 191 0.02 -8.04 -3.64
CA LEU A 191 1.02 -8.79 -4.41
C LEU A 191 2.17 -9.26 -3.51
N PHE A 192 2.74 -8.34 -2.71
CA PHE A 192 3.86 -8.66 -1.80
C PHE A 192 3.53 -9.86 -0.91
N ASN A 193 2.35 -9.84 -0.26
CA ASN A 193 1.94 -10.94 0.62
C ASN A 193 1.69 -12.26 -0.11
N GLN A 194 1.44 -12.26 -1.42
CA GLN A 194 1.25 -13.49 -2.19
C GLN A 194 2.56 -14.11 -2.69
N VAL A 195 3.57 -13.29 -2.97
CA VAL A 195 4.76 -13.74 -3.71
C VAL A 195 6.07 -13.61 -2.94
N SER A 196 6.14 -12.82 -1.86
CA SER A 196 7.38 -12.57 -1.10
C SER A 196 8.09 -13.85 -0.69
N ASP A 197 7.31 -14.86 -0.27
CA ASP A 197 7.83 -16.12 0.29
C ASP A 197 8.54 -16.99 -0.75
N ARG A 198 8.43 -16.67 -2.04
CA ARG A 198 9.13 -17.35 -3.14
C ARG A 198 10.54 -16.79 -3.39
N PHE A 199 10.95 -15.77 -2.64
CA PHE A 199 12.23 -15.08 -2.80
C PHE A 199 13.10 -15.26 -1.56
N GLN A 200 14.42 -15.15 -1.74
CA GLN A 200 15.37 -15.29 -0.62
C GLN A 200 15.31 -14.09 0.32
N LEU A 201 15.13 -12.91 -0.26
CA LEU A 201 15.04 -11.64 0.43
C LEU A 201 13.86 -10.86 -0.13
N SER A 202 13.06 -10.26 0.75
CA SER A 202 11.92 -9.45 0.37
C SER A 202 11.79 -8.22 1.24
N ALA A 203 11.49 -7.06 0.66
CA ALA A 203 11.21 -5.85 1.40
C ALA A 203 10.16 -4.98 0.71
N ILE A 204 9.44 -4.20 1.53
CA ILE A 204 8.46 -3.21 1.06
C ILE A 204 8.74 -1.86 1.73
N MET A 205 9.14 -0.89 0.91
CA MET A 205 9.35 0.49 1.29
C MET A 205 8.05 1.25 1.04
N VAL A 206 7.34 1.64 2.10
CA VAL A 206 6.04 2.32 2.02
C VAL A 206 6.21 3.84 2.11
N ASN A 207 5.46 4.59 1.30
CA ASN A 207 5.41 6.06 1.32
C ASN A 207 6.80 6.73 1.17
N ILE A 208 7.53 6.35 0.13
CA ILE A 208 8.87 6.92 -0.15
C ILE A 208 8.76 8.44 -0.37
N LYS A 209 7.75 8.87 -1.15
CA LYS A 209 7.44 10.28 -1.42
C LYS A 209 7.32 11.14 -0.16
N GLY A 210 6.65 10.63 0.88
CA GLY A 210 6.44 11.35 2.14
C GLY A 210 7.62 11.31 3.11
N CYS A 211 8.47 10.28 3.04
CA CYS A 211 9.69 10.18 3.84
C CYS A 211 10.87 10.97 3.26
N TYR A 212 10.83 11.29 1.97
CA TYR A 212 11.90 12.02 1.29
C TYR A 212 11.86 13.53 1.62
N PRO A 213 12.98 14.17 2.00
CA PRO A 213 12.99 15.57 2.41
C PRO A 213 12.51 16.54 1.33
N ARG A 214 11.71 17.54 1.74
CA ARG A 214 11.27 18.64 0.87
C ARG A 214 11.42 20.00 1.58
N PRO A 215 12.14 20.97 1.00
CA PRO A 215 13.05 20.82 -0.15
C PRO A 215 14.23 19.90 0.18
N CYS A 216 14.81 19.24 -0.83
CA CYS A 216 15.96 18.37 -0.67
C CYS A 216 17.25 19.20 -0.81
N PHE A 217 17.83 19.61 0.33
CA PHE A 217 19.08 20.40 0.33
C PHE A 217 20.34 19.55 0.18
N ASP A 218 20.30 18.30 0.64
CA ASP A 218 21.39 17.34 0.52
C ASP A 218 20.81 16.01 0.03
N GLU A 219 20.91 15.83 -1.29
CA GLU A 219 20.37 14.66 -1.96
C GLU A 219 21.12 13.39 -1.56
N TYR A 220 22.45 13.46 -1.40
CA TYR A 220 23.26 12.29 -1.11
C TYR A 220 22.93 11.70 0.27
N SER A 221 22.78 12.52 1.31
CA SER A 221 22.41 12.02 2.64
C SER A 221 20.99 11.46 2.69
N ALA A 222 20.04 12.07 1.97
CA ALA A 222 18.67 11.56 1.84
C ALA A 222 18.65 10.18 1.14
N GLN A 223 19.38 10.05 0.03
CA GLN A 223 19.53 8.78 -0.69
C GLN A 223 20.19 7.71 0.20
N LEU A 224 21.22 8.08 0.96
CA LEU A 224 21.92 7.18 1.87
C LEU A 224 21.00 6.66 2.98
N GLN A 225 20.20 7.53 3.58
CA GLN A 225 19.22 7.14 4.59
C GLN A 225 18.16 6.19 4.01
N LEU A 226 17.67 6.47 2.80
CA LEU A 226 16.65 5.67 2.13
C LEU A 226 17.16 4.25 1.81
N GLN A 227 18.38 4.13 1.25
CA GLN A 227 19.01 2.83 0.99
C GLN A 227 19.26 2.06 2.30
N ASN A 228 19.61 2.76 3.37
CA ASN A 228 19.84 2.15 4.67
C ASN A 228 18.57 1.51 5.26
N GLN A 229 17.43 2.20 5.13
CA GLN A 229 16.12 1.67 5.55
C GLN A 229 15.76 0.41 4.76
N MET A 230 15.93 0.43 3.44
CA MET A 230 15.69 -0.73 2.58
C MET A 230 16.55 -1.93 2.99
N LEU A 231 17.85 -1.74 3.19
CA LEU A 231 18.74 -2.83 3.58
C LEU A 231 18.43 -3.36 4.98
N SER A 232 18.08 -2.49 5.92
CA SER A 232 17.70 -2.89 7.28
C SER A 232 16.45 -3.77 7.28
N GLN A 233 15.45 -3.42 6.46
CA GLN A 233 14.25 -4.24 6.27
C GLN A 233 14.55 -5.55 5.54
N MET A 234 15.37 -5.52 4.49
CA MET A 234 15.63 -6.68 3.64
C MET A 234 16.51 -7.74 4.31
N ILE A 235 17.51 -7.32 5.10
CA ILE A 235 18.52 -8.20 5.70
C ILE A 235 18.17 -8.59 7.15
N ASN A 236 17.06 -8.06 7.70
CA ASN A 236 16.64 -8.26 9.10
C ASN A 236 17.74 -7.92 10.12
N HIS A 237 18.62 -6.98 9.78
CA HIS A 237 19.64 -6.45 10.68
C HIS A 237 19.22 -5.04 11.10
N LYS A 238 18.82 -4.88 12.36
CA LYS A 238 18.58 -3.54 12.93
C LYS A 238 19.93 -2.83 13.06
N ASP A 239 19.98 -1.55 12.73
CA ASP A 239 21.16 -0.69 12.85
C ASP A 239 22.28 -0.93 11.82
N ILE A 240 21.90 -1.17 10.56
CA ILE A 240 22.86 -1.01 9.46
C ILE A 240 23.25 0.47 9.40
N MET A 241 24.54 0.76 9.29
CA MET A 241 25.04 2.09 8.94
C MET A 241 25.83 1.94 7.64
N ILE A 242 25.23 2.36 6.53
CA ILE A 242 25.92 2.35 5.25
C ILE A 242 26.83 3.59 5.13
N SER A 243 28.03 3.38 4.60
CA SER A 243 29.02 4.45 4.37
C SER A 243 28.94 5.03 2.96
N HIS A 244 28.34 4.32 2.00
CA HIS A 244 28.15 4.75 0.62
C HIS A 244 26.97 4.05 -0.06
N LEU A 245 26.48 4.61 -1.18
CA LEU A 245 25.34 4.09 -1.96
C LEU A 245 25.62 2.81 -2.76
N GLY A 246 26.85 2.29 -2.72
CA GLY A 246 27.22 1.05 -3.41
C GLY A 246 26.91 -0.23 -2.62
N VAL A 247 26.56 -0.11 -1.33
CA VAL A 247 26.40 -1.25 -0.43
C VAL A 247 25.28 -2.19 -0.89
N ALA A 248 24.17 -1.65 -1.40
CA ALA A 248 23.07 -2.46 -1.90
C ALA A 248 23.51 -3.36 -3.07
N GLN A 249 24.27 -2.83 -4.03
CA GLN A 249 24.78 -3.60 -5.15
C GLN A 249 25.67 -4.76 -4.67
N GLU A 250 26.62 -4.51 -3.78
CA GLU A 250 27.53 -5.55 -3.28
C GLU A 250 26.81 -6.66 -2.51
N ARG A 251 25.77 -6.29 -1.74
CA ARG A 251 25.04 -7.22 -0.87
C ARG A 251 24.00 -8.06 -1.62
N LEU A 252 23.41 -7.52 -2.68
CA LEU A 252 22.23 -8.10 -3.34
C LEU A 252 22.54 -8.75 -4.70
N ARG A 253 23.75 -8.57 -5.25
CA ARG A 253 24.15 -9.03 -6.58
C ARG A 253 23.91 -10.52 -6.85
N ASP A 254 24.04 -11.37 -5.85
CA ASP A 254 23.91 -12.84 -5.99
C ASP A 254 22.66 -13.38 -5.29
N LYS A 255 21.70 -12.50 -4.96
CA LYS A 255 20.49 -12.86 -4.21
C LYS A 255 19.25 -12.68 -5.08
N LYS A 256 18.32 -13.62 -4.99
CA LYS A 256 17.00 -13.51 -5.60
C LYS A 256 16.10 -12.65 -4.71
N VAL A 257 15.85 -11.42 -5.12
CA VAL A 257 15.21 -10.35 -4.33
C VAL A 257 13.81 -10.02 -4.85
N PHE A 258 12.86 -9.81 -3.93
CA PHE A 258 11.56 -9.17 -4.21
C PHE A 258 11.46 -7.83 -3.50
N LEU A 259 11.50 -6.72 -4.24
CA LEU A 259 11.49 -5.38 -3.67
C LEU A 259 10.27 -4.61 -4.14
N VAL A 260 9.51 -4.02 -3.22
CA VAL A 260 8.41 -3.09 -3.52
C VAL A 260 8.79 -1.70 -3.06
N LEU A 261 8.79 -0.75 -4.00
CA LEU A 261 9.05 0.67 -3.78
C LEU A 261 7.74 1.44 -3.99
N ASP A 262 7.08 1.80 -2.90
CA ASP A 262 5.78 2.43 -2.93
C ASP A 262 5.88 3.96 -2.89
N GLU A 263 5.12 4.60 -3.78
CA GLU A 263 5.04 6.05 -3.96
C GLU A 263 6.40 6.67 -4.26
N VAL A 264 7.03 6.24 -5.35
CA VAL A 264 8.21 6.90 -5.90
C VAL A 264 7.77 8.07 -6.78
N ASP A 265 8.37 9.24 -6.61
CA ASP A 265 8.01 10.43 -7.39
C ASP A 265 9.20 11.24 -7.92
N GLN A 266 10.43 10.81 -7.62
CA GLN A 266 11.65 11.43 -8.15
C GLN A 266 12.67 10.36 -8.55
N LEU A 267 13.47 10.67 -9.58
CA LEU A 267 14.49 9.74 -10.09
C LEU A 267 15.57 9.46 -9.05
N GLY A 268 15.96 10.45 -8.24
CA GLY A 268 16.96 10.27 -7.17
C GLY A 268 16.60 9.19 -6.15
N GLN A 269 15.30 8.95 -5.91
CA GLN A 269 14.85 7.86 -5.04
C GLN A 269 15.12 6.48 -5.69
N LEU A 270 14.93 6.35 -7.00
CA LEU A 270 15.25 5.12 -7.74
C LEU A 270 16.76 4.91 -7.85
N ASP A 271 17.54 5.97 -8.06
CA ASP A 271 18.99 5.90 -8.08
C ASP A 271 19.56 5.40 -6.74
N ALA A 272 18.93 5.75 -5.62
CA ALA A 272 19.32 5.28 -4.30
C ALA A 272 18.99 3.80 -4.06
N LEU A 273 17.84 3.33 -4.55
CA LEU A 273 17.26 2.04 -4.15
C LEU A 273 17.46 0.93 -5.18
N ALA A 274 17.38 1.26 -6.46
CA ALA A 274 17.36 0.30 -7.56
C ALA A 274 17.85 0.95 -8.86
N LYS A 275 19.07 1.50 -8.84
CA LYS A 275 19.63 2.22 -10.00
C LYS A 275 19.70 1.38 -11.26
N GLU A 276 20.15 0.13 -11.13
CA GLU A 276 20.35 -0.77 -12.26
C GLU A 276 19.97 -2.20 -11.89
N THR A 277 19.55 -2.99 -12.88
CA THR A 277 19.20 -4.41 -12.69
C THR A 277 20.39 -5.25 -12.20
N ARG A 278 21.62 -4.85 -12.52
CA ARG A 278 22.86 -5.53 -12.07
C ARG A 278 23.09 -5.49 -10.56
N TRP A 279 22.30 -4.74 -9.81
CA TRP A 279 22.35 -4.72 -8.34
C TRP A 279 21.76 -5.98 -7.72
N PHE A 280 20.96 -6.72 -8.47
CA PHE A 280 20.20 -7.86 -7.96
C PHE A 280 20.59 -9.14 -8.69
N GLY A 281 20.45 -10.28 -8.01
CA GLY A 281 20.74 -11.59 -8.59
C GLY A 281 19.64 -12.10 -9.53
N PRO A 282 19.92 -13.17 -10.28
CA PRO A 282 18.97 -13.78 -11.19
C PRO A 282 17.61 -14.09 -10.54
N GLY A 283 16.54 -13.87 -11.31
CA GLY A 283 15.16 -14.10 -10.91
C GLY A 283 14.57 -13.01 -10.00
N SER A 284 15.28 -11.90 -9.76
CA SER A 284 14.79 -10.80 -8.91
C SER A 284 13.68 -9.98 -9.57
N ARG A 285 12.77 -9.45 -8.76
CA ARG A 285 11.65 -8.60 -9.20
C ARG A 285 11.56 -7.35 -8.34
N ILE A 286 11.50 -6.20 -8.99
CA ILE A 286 11.39 -4.90 -8.35
C ILE A 286 10.10 -4.24 -8.84
N ILE A 287 9.18 -3.97 -7.93
CA ILE A 287 7.91 -3.30 -8.20
C ILE A 287 8.00 -1.86 -7.74
N ILE A 288 7.64 -0.92 -8.59
CA ILE A 288 7.65 0.51 -8.28
C ILE A 288 6.24 1.05 -8.48
N THR A 289 5.64 1.66 -7.46
CA THR A 289 4.36 2.36 -7.63
C THR A 289 4.61 3.86 -7.77
N THR A 290 3.90 4.51 -8.70
CA THR A 290 4.03 5.96 -8.92
C THR A 290 2.78 6.58 -9.52
N GLU A 291 2.65 7.89 -9.37
CA GLU A 291 1.68 8.72 -10.09
C GLU A 291 2.26 9.32 -11.37
N ASP A 292 3.60 9.30 -11.53
CA ASP A 292 4.31 9.95 -12.61
C ASP A 292 4.97 8.94 -13.55
N LEU A 293 4.37 8.73 -14.72
CA LEU A 293 4.91 7.85 -15.75
C LEU A 293 6.28 8.34 -16.27
N GLY A 294 6.55 9.64 -16.18
CA GLY A 294 7.83 10.25 -16.58
C GLY A 294 9.00 9.68 -15.78
N VAL A 295 8.82 9.44 -14.48
CA VAL A 295 9.84 8.84 -13.60
C VAL A 295 10.21 7.42 -14.08
N LEU A 296 9.21 6.60 -14.43
CA LEU A 296 9.45 5.24 -14.94
C LEU A 296 10.18 5.26 -16.29
N LYS A 297 9.77 6.15 -17.20
CA LYS A 297 10.38 6.29 -18.53
C LYS A 297 11.82 6.80 -18.44
N ALA A 298 12.07 7.79 -17.59
CA ALA A 298 13.42 8.32 -17.36
C ALA A 298 14.37 7.24 -16.83
N HIS A 299 13.85 6.32 -16.01
CA HIS A 299 14.60 5.15 -15.51
C HIS A 299 14.71 3.99 -16.50
N GLY A 300 14.07 4.08 -17.67
CA GLY A 300 14.09 3.01 -18.69
C GLY A 300 13.21 1.79 -18.34
N ILE A 301 12.20 1.95 -17.50
CA ILE A 301 11.26 0.87 -17.15
C ILE A 301 10.22 0.70 -18.26
N ASN A 302 10.31 -0.41 -18.98
CA ASN A 302 9.42 -0.72 -20.12
C ASN A 302 8.21 -1.59 -19.73
N HIS A 303 8.25 -2.26 -18.57
CA HIS A 303 7.13 -3.06 -18.08
C HIS A 303 6.27 -2.22 -17.15
N VAL A 304 5.17 -1.66 -17.67
CA VAL A 304 4.29 -0.78 -16.90
C VAL A 304 2.87 -1.31 -16.89
N TYR A 305 2.32 -1.50 -15.69
CA TYR A 305 0.92 -1.75 -15.44
C TYR A 305 0.20 -0.43 -15.16
N LYS A 306 -0.63 0.03 -16.10
CA LYS A 306 -1.56 1.13 -15.86
C LYS A 306 -2.78 0.58 -15.12
N VAL A 307 -3.00 1.03 -13.89
CA VAL A 307 -4.14 0.60 -13.07
C VAL A 307 -5.42 1.22 -13.65
N GLY A 308 -6.36 0.36 -14.04
CA GLY A 308 -7.70 0.76 -14.46
C GLY A 308 -8.63 0.97 -13.27
N TYR A 309 -9.70 1.73 -13.49
CA TYR A 309 -10.78 1.84 -12.52
C TYR A 309 -11.51 0.50 -12.34
N PRO A 310 -12.01 0.21 -11.13
CA PRO A 310 -12.87 -0.95 -10.91
C PRO A 310 -14.13 -0.83 -11.78
N SER A 311 -14.73 -1.97 -12.14
CA SER A 311 -16.03 -1.94 -12.80
C SER A 311 -17.08 -1.26 -11.90
N ASN A 312 -18.13 -0.68 -12.49
CA ASN A 312 -19.21 -0.06 -11.71
C ASN A 312 -19.79 -1.00 -10.62
N TYR A 313 -19.85 -2.29 -10.91
CA TYR A 313 -20.26 -3.32 -9.95
C TYR A 313 -19.28 -3.46 -8.78
N GLU A 314 -17.97 -3.54 -9.05
CA GLU A 314 -16.94 -3.62 -8.02
C GLU A 314 -16.84 -2.32 -7.22
N ALA A 315 -16.95 -1.16 -7.88
CA ALA A 315 -17.02 0.15 -7.24
C ALA A 315 -18.17 0.23 -6.24
N PHE A 316 -19.36 -0.26 -6.62
CA PHE A 316 -20.50 -0.32 -5.72
C PHE A 316 -20.23 -1.25 -4.52
N GLN A 317 -19.61 -2.41 -4.73
CA GLN A 317 -19.22 -3.30 -3.63
C GLN A 317 -18.19 -2.66 -2.69
N ILE A 318 -17.21 -1.93 -3.22
CA ILE A 318 -16.22 -1.20 -2.42
C ILE A 318 -16.93 -0.14 -1.56
N PHE A 319 -17.84 0.63 -2.15
CA PHE A 319 -18.65 1.60 -1.43
C PHE A 319 -19.48 0.92 -0.33
N CYS A 320 -20.21 -0.15 -0.65
CA CYS A 320 -21.06 -0.86 0.30
C CYS A 320 -20.27 -1.48 1.45
N MET A 321 -19.08 -2.04 1.18
CA MET A 321 -18.22 -2.57 2.23
C MET A 321 -17.85 -1.48 3.25
N ASN A 322 -17.64 -0.24 2.78
CA ASN A 322 -17.31 0.89 3.64
C ASN A 322 -18.55 1.55 4.27
N ALA A 323 -19.70 1.58 3.62
CA ALA A 323 -20.93 2.16 4.16
C ALA A 323 -21.69 1.23 5.12
N PHE A 324 -21.76 -0.06 4.79
CA PHE A 324 -22.63 -1.05 5.45
C PHE A 324 -21.87 -2.22 6.08
N GLY A 325 -20.56 -2.38 5.79
CA GLY A 325 -19.77 -3.51 6.28
C GLY A 325 -20.01 -4.82 5.51
N GLN A 326 -20.72 -4.76 4.39
CA GLN A 326 -21.09 -5.89 3.54
C GLN A 326 -21.14 -5.46 2.07
N LYS A 327 -21.08 -6.42 1.13
CA LYS A 327 -21.00 -6.13 -0.32
C LYS A 327 -22.29 -5.57 -0.95
N GLN A 328 -23.40 -5.57 -0.20
CA GLN A 328 -24.70 -5.10 -0.66
C GLN A 328 -25.27 -4.10 0.35
N PRO A 329 -26.06 -3.11 -0.10
CA PRO A 329 -26.69 -2.16 0.80
C PRO A 329 -27.78 -2.84 1.66
N HIS A 330 -28.19 -2.15 2.72
CA HIS A 330 -29.42 -2.52 3.44
C HIS A 330 -30.65 -2.15 2.61
N GLU A 331 -31.78 -2.80 2.89
CA GLU A 331 -33.03 -2.56 2.19
C GLU A 331 -33.43 -1.07 2.25
N GLY A 332 -33.83 -0.52 1.09
CA GLY A 332 -34.22 0.88 0.95
C GLY A 332 -33.07 1.89 0.77
N PHE A 333 -31.80 1.44 0.79
CA PHE A 333 -30.63 2.30 0.55
C PHE A 333 -30.07 2.23 -0.88
N ASP A 334 -30.52 1.31 -1.75
CA ASP A 334 -29.96 1.11 -3.09
C ASP A 334 -29.86 2.39 -3.94
N GLU A 335 -30.95 3.14 -4.04
CA GLU A 335 -31.02 4.35 -4.87
C GLU A 335 -30.06 5.43 -4.36
N ILE A 336 -30.16 5.78 -3.07
CA ILE A 336 -29.31 6.82 -2.47
C ILE A 336 -27.83 6.41 -2.41
N ALA A 337 -27.53 5.12 -2.24
CA ALA A 337 -26.17 4.60 -2.31
C ALA A 337 -25.56 4.80 -3.71
N ARG A 338 -26.34 4.57 -4.77
CA ARG A 338 -25.90 4.82 -6.15
C ARG A 338 -25.70 6.30 -6.44
N GLU A 339 -26.56 7.17 -5.89
CA GLU A 339 -26.38 8.62 -6.01
C GLU A 339 -25.08 9.10 -5.35
N VAL A 340 -24.76 8.61 -4.14
CA VAL A 340 -23.50 8.95 -3.47
C VAL A 340 -22.30 8.40 -4.24
N MET A 341 -22.40 7.16 -4.73
CA MET A 341 -21.35 6.55 -5.53
C MET A 341 -21.04 7.38 -6.79
N ALA A 342 -22.07 7.90 -7.46
CA ALA A 342 -21.90 8.75 -8.64
C ALA A 342 -21.08 10.04 -8.33
N LEU A 343 -21.09 10.53 -7.09
CA LEU A 343 -20.25 11.65 -6.66
C LEU A 343 -18.77 11.24 -6.50
N ALA A 344 -18.51 10.08 -5.93
CA ALA A 344 -17.15 9.54 -5.80
C ALA A 344 -16.55 9.13 -7.15
N GLY A 345 -17.38 8.95 -8.19
CA GLY A 345 -16.97 8.31 -9.43
C GLY A 345 -16.57 6.87 -9.17
N GLU A 346 -15.51 6.43 -9.84
CA GLU A 346 -15.00 5.05 -9.72
C GLU A 346 -13.72 4.97 -8.88
N LEU A 347 -13.29 6.06 -8.25
CA LEU A 347 -12.06 6.11 -7.47
C LEU A 347 -12.22 5.38 -6.12
N PRO A 348 -11.49 4.27 -5.86
CA PRO A 348 -11.60 3.50 -4.62
C PRO A 348 -11.43 4.32 -3.34
N LEU A 349 -10.50 5.27 -3.32
CA LEU A 349 -10.33 6.20 -2.20
C LEU A 349 -11.59 7.01 -1.93
N GLY A 350 -12.19 7.59 -2.97
CA GLY A 350 -13.44 8.35 -2.86
C GLY A 350 -14.59 7.50 -2.33
N LEU A 351 -14.75 6.29 -2.89
CA LEU A 351 -15.76 5.33 -2.48
C LEU A 351 -15.61 4.94 -1.00
N LYS A 352 -14.38 4.69 -0.55
CA LYS A 352 -14.07 4.38 0.85
C LYS A 352 -14.41 5.53 1.78
N VAL A 353 -13.98 6.76 1.45
CA VAL A 353 -14.18 7.93 2.31
C VAL A 353 -15.66 8.28 2.40
N LEU A 354 -16.37 8.39 1.26
CA LEU A 354 -17.79 8.69 1.26
C LEU A 354 -18.61 7.60 1.95
N GLY A 355 -18.31 6.32 1.68
CA GLY A 355 -18.97 5.21 2.35
C GLY A 355 -18.76 5.25 3.86
N SER A 356 -17.52 5.46 4.32
CA SER A 356 -17.20 5.54 5.76
C SER A 356 -17.87 6.73 6.45
N ALA A 357 -17.98 7.88 5.78
CA ALA A 357 -18.64 9.08 6.30
C ALA A 357 -20.16 8.91 6.52
N LEU A 358 -20.74 7.88 5.89
CA LEU A 358 -22.17 7.56 5.97
C LEU A 358 -22.46 6.30 6.78
N ARG A 359 -21.43 5.58 7.21
CA ARG A 359 -21.58 4.37 8.02
C ARG A 359 -22.30 4.66 9.33
N GLY A 360 -23.29 3.84 9.64
CA GLY A 360 -24.10 3.95 10.86
C GLY A 360 -25.16 5.04 10.86
N LYS A 361 -25.30 5.82 9.77
CA LYS A 361 -26.35 6.83 9.62
C LYS A 361 -27.64 6.21 9.07
N SER A 362 -28.77 6.76 9.49
CA SER A 362 -30.10 6.43 8.98
C SER A 362 -30.36 7.03 7.58
N LYS A 363 -31.31 6.47 6.83
CA LYS A 363 -31.67 6.95 5.49
C LYS A 363 -32.00 8.46 5.43
N PRO A 364 -32.80 9.03 6.36
CA PRO A 364 -33.06 10.48 6.36
C PRO A 364 -31.80 11.32 6.58
N GLU A 365 -30.81 10.81 7.33
CA GLU A 365 -29.53 11.51 7.51
C GLU A 365 -28.67 11.46 6.25
N TRP A 366 -28.72 10.37 5.48
CA TRP A 366 -28.07 10.30 4.17
C TRP A 366 -28.64 11.35 3.23
N GLU A 367 -29.97 11.45 3.14
CA GLU A 367 -30.69 12.42 2.29
C GLU A 367 -30.30 13.86 2.64
N ARG A 368 -30.15 14.18 3.94
CA ARG A 368 -29.69 15.50 4.40
C ARG A 368 -28.20 15.75 4.18
N THR A 369 -27.38 14.70 4.17
CA THR A 369 -25.92 14.80 4.02
C THR A 369 -25.51 14.93 2.55
N LEU A 370 -26.25 14.29 1.64
CA LEU A 370 -25.93 14.23 0.21
C LEU A 370 -25.72 15.61 -0.43
N PRO A 371 -26.56 16.65 -0.20
CA PRO A 371 -26.30 17.99 -0.73
C PRO A 371 -24.95 18.57 -0.28
N ARG A 372 -24.55 18.31 0.98
CA ARG A 372 -23.28 18.81 1.53
C ARG A 372 -22.08 18.18 0.81
N LEU A 373 -22.14 16.89 0.51
CA LEU A 373 -21.11 16.15 -0.24
C LEU A 373 -20.98 16.66 -1.69
N LYS A 374 -22.08 17.10 -2.31
CA LYS A 374 -22.05 17.71 -3.65
C LYS A 374 -21.37 19.09 -3.65
N THR A 375 -21.48 19.84 -2.56
CA THR A 375 -20.98 21.22 -2.47
C THR A 375 -19.56 21.35 -1.94
N SER A 376 -19.09 20.37 -1.16
CA SER A 376 -17.79 20.40 -0.49
C SER A 376 -17.11 19.05 -0.60
N LEU A 377 -15.88 19.06 -1.09
CA LEU A 377 -15.01 17.91 -1.11
C LEU A 377 -14.61 17.54 0.31
N ASP A 378 -14.58 16.24 0.61
CA ASP A 378 -14.12 15.75 1.91
C ASP A 378 -12.65 16.12 2.12
N GLY A 379 -12.30 16.58 3.33
CA GLY A 379 -10.94 17.03 3.65
C GLY A 379 -9.85 15.97 3.48
N ASN A 380 -10.17 14.68 3.66
CA ASN A 380 -9.21 13.59 3.45
C ASN A 380 -8.96 13.33 1.96
N ILE A 381 -10.00 13.44 1.13
CA ILE A 381 -9.84 13.32 -0.33
C ILE A 381 -9.06 14.54 -0.85
N GLY A 382 -9.45 15.74 -0.38
CA GLY A 382 -8.83 17.00 -0.77
C GLY A 382 -7.34 17.06 -0.43
N SER A 383 -6.93 16.61 0.76
CA SER A 383 -5.52 16.65 1.18
C SER A 383 -4.61 15.74 0.34
N ILE A 384 -5.11 14.57 -0.08
CA ILE A 384 -4.36 13.65 -0.94
C ILE A 384 -4.17 14.25 -2.33
N ILE A 385 -5.22 14.83 -2.91
CA ILE A 385 -5.15 15.49 -4.22
C ILE A 385 -4.26 16.75 -4.15
N GLN A 386 -4.39 17.54 -3.08
CA GLN A 386 -3.59 18.73 -2.82
C GLN A 386 -2.08 18.43 -2.89
N PHE A 387 -1.65 17.33 -2.29
CA PHE A 387 -0.24 16.94 -2.30
C PHE A 387 0.31 16.63 -3.70
N SER A 388 -0.52 16.12 -4.60
CA SER A 388 -0.14 15.91 -6.01
C SER A 388 -0.26 17.19 -6.84
N TYR A 389 -1.22 18.06 -6.53
CA TYR A 389 -1.36 19.38 -7.14
C TYR A 389 -0.19 20.32 -6.80
N ASP A 390 0.26 20.34 -5.54
CA ASP A 390 1.35 21.22 -5.10
C ASP A 390 2.68 20.92 -5.77
N ALA A 391 2.88 19.67 -6.20
CA ALA A 391 4.07 19.20 -6.93
C ALA A 391 4.10 19.62 -8.42
N LEU A 392 3.03 20.23 -8.93
CA LEU A 392 3.00 20.81 -10.27
C LEU A 392 3.75 22.15 -10.32
N CYS A 393 4.26 22.52 -11.50
CA CYS A 393 4.73 23.88 -11.72
C CYS A 393 3.53 24.85 -11.81
N ASP A 394 3.78 26.15 -11.73
CA ASP A 394 2.69 27.13 -11.68
C ASP A 394 1.85 27.14 -12.97
N GLU A 395 2.46 26.99 -14.16
CA GLU A 395 1.71 26.90 -15.42
C GLU A 395 0.82 25.64 -15.48
N ASP A 396 1.33 24.49 -15.00
CA ASP A 396 0.58 23.23 -14.96
C ASP A 396 -0.58 23.32 -13.96
N LYS A 397 -0.39 24.03 -12.83
CA LYS A 397 -1.46 24.33 -11.87
C LYS A 397 -2.56 25.15 -12.54
N TYR A 398 -2.20 26.18 -13.30
CA TYR A 398 -3.18 27.00 -14.02
C TYR A 398 -3.92 26.19 -15.07
N LEU A 399 -3.22 25.36 -15.85
CA LEU A 399 -3.85 24.47 -16.82
C LEU A 399 -4.80 23.47 -16.15
N PHE A 400 -4.42 22.90 -15.00
CA PHE A 400 -5.29 22.03 -14.22
C PHE A 400 -6.60 22.73 -13.83
N LEU A 401 -6.51 23.98 -13.34
CA LEU A 401 -7.70 24.78 -12.99
C LEU A 401 -8.56 25.08 -14.22
N TYR A 402 -7.96 25.44 -15.36
CA TYR A 402 -8.70 25.65 -16.61
C TYR A 402 -9.48 24.42 -17.05
N ILE A 403 -8.89 23.23 -16.96
CA ILE A 403 -9.57 21.97 -17.32
C ILE A 403 -10.72 21.70 -16.34
N ALA A 404 -10.46 21.76 -15.03
CA ALA A 404 -11.49 21.52 -14.00
C ALA A 404 -12.68 22.48 -14.09
N CYS A 405 -12.40 23.74 -14.42
CA CYS A 405 -13.40 24.80 -14.43
C CYS A 405 -14.15 24.89 -15.76
N LEU A 406 -13.47 24.76 -16.90
CA LEU A 406 -14.00 25.16 -18.21
C LEU A 406 -13.89 24.07 -19.28
N PHE A 407 -12.80 23.31 -19.32
CA PHE A 407 -12.46 22.48 -20.49
C PHE A 407 -12.47 20.96 -20.24
N ASN A 408 -13.12 20.49 -19.16
CA ASN A 408 -13.36 19.07 -18.99
C ASN A 408 -14.23 18.54 -20.15
N ASP A 409 -13.87 17.35 -20.65
CA ASP A 409 -14.45 16.67 -21.82
C ASP A 409 -14.38 17.46 -23.14
N GLU A 410 -13.52 18.46 -23.26
CA GLU A 410 -13.28 19.21 -24.51
C GLU A 410 -12.16 18.59 -25.36
N SER A 411 -12.16 18.93 -26.66
CA SER A 411 -11.11 18.48 -27.58
C SER A 411 -9.75 19.13 -27.26
N THR A 412 -8.70 18.30 -27.24
CA THR A 412 -7.33 18.74 -27.02
C THR A 412 -6.85 19.78 -28.04
N THR A 413 -7.34 19.74 -29.29
CA THR A 413 -6.98 20.73 -30.31
C THR A 413 -7.54 22.11 -29.95
N LYS A 414 -8.83 22.17 -29.59
CA LYS A 414 -9.48 23.39 -29.12
C LYS A 414 -8.80 23.98 -27.88
N VAL A 415 -8.47 23.14 -26.90
CA VAL A 415 -7.81 23.63 -25.67
C VAL A 415 -6.43 24.20 -25.98
N LYS A 416 -5.65 23.58 -26.87
CA LYS A 416 -4.34 24.10 -27.29
C LYS A 416 -4.46 25.44 -28.01
N GLU A 417 -5.47 25.61 -28.86
CA GLU A 417 -5.71 26.86 -29.57
C GLU A 417 -6.14 28.00 -28.63
N LEU A 418 -7.07 27.71 -27.71
CA LEU A 418 -7.63 28.70 -26.79
C LEU A 418 -6.62 29.13 -25.71
N LEU A 419 -5.86 28.18 -25.16
CA LEU A 419 -4.92 28.45 -24.06
C LEU A 419 -3.49 28.75 -24.53
N GLY A 420 -3.15 28.52 -25.81
CA GLY A 420 -1.78 28.63 -26.32
C GLY A 420 -1.17 30.03 -26.26
N LYS A 421 -1.97 31.09 -26.04
CA LYS A 421 -1.48 32.45 -25.81
C LYS A 421 -1.09 32.71 -24.35
N PHE A 422 -1.55 31.88 -23.42
CA PHE A 422 -1.39 32.08 -21.99
C PHE A 422 -0.29 31.18 -21.40
N LEU A 423 -0.19 29.95 -21.89
CA LEU A 423 0.75 28.93 -21.39
C LEU A 423 1.03 27.87 -22.47
N ASP A 424 2.07 27.05 -22.28
CA ASP A 424 2.35 25.92 -23.17
C ASP A 424 1.38 24.76 -22.91
N ALA A 425 0.16 24.89 -23.44
CA ALA A 425 -0.90 23.90 -23.27
C ALA A 425 -0.53 22.53 -23.87
N ARG A 426 0.38 22.47 -24.85
CA ARG A 426 0.79 21.18 -25.44
C ARG A 426 1.66 20.41 -24.45
N GLN A 427 2.67 21.06 -23.89
CA GLN A 427 3.54 20.45 -22.90
C GLN A 427 2.78 20.19 -21.60
N GLY A 428 1.99 21.15 -21.11
CA GLY A 428 1.24 21.00 -19.87
C GLY A 428 0.24 19.83 -19.92
N LEU A 429 -0.51 19.66 -21.03
CA LEU A 429 -1.40 18.50 -21.19
C LEU A 429 -0.63 17.17 -21.15
N HIS A 430 0.58 17.15 -21.70
CA HIS A 430 1.44 15.97 -21.64
C HIS A 430 1.87 15.67 -20.20
N ILE A 431 2.31 16.68 -19.44
CA ILE A 431 2.74 16.53 -18.04
C ILE A 431 1.57 16.11 -17.14
N LEU A 432 0.41 16.76 -17.25
CA LEU A 432 -0.77 16.38 -16.45
C LEU A 432 -1.21 14.93 -16.73
N ALA A 433 -1.10 14.48 -17.98
CA ALA A 433 -1.37 13.09 -18.34
C ALA A 433 -0.31 12.14 -17.79
N GLN A 434 0.98 12.50 -17.82
CA GLN A 434 2.05 11.70 -17.20
C GLN A 434 1.85 11.55 -15.69
N LYS A 435 1.39 12.61 -15.02
CA LYS A 435 1.07 12.63 -13.59
C LYS A 435 -0.29 12.02 -13.26
N SER A 436 -0.99 11.44 -14.24
CA SER A 436 -2.29 10.79 -14.08
C SER A 436 -3.40 11.67 -13.49
N LEU A 437 -3.29 13.00 -13.65
CA LEU A 437 -4.31 13.97 -13.24
C LEU A 437 -5.41 14.13 -14.30
N ILE A 438 -5.09 13.83 -15.55
CA ILE A 438 -6.03 13.76 -16.67
C ILE A 438 -5.77 12.49 -17.48
N SER A 439 -6.75 12.14 -18.32
CA SER A 439 -6.64 11.10 -19.32
C SER A 439 -7.19 11.59 -20.66
N PHE A 440 -6.94 10.83 -21.72
CA PHE A 440 -7.47 11.14 -23.05
C PHE A 440 -8.39 10.02 -23.50
N ASP A 441 -9.58 10.38 -23.94
CA ASP A 441 -10.49 9.51 -24.68
C ASP A 441 -10.58 10.00 -26.13
N GLY A 442 -9.84 9.33 -27.02
CA GLY A 442 -9.57 9.83 -28.35
C GLY A 442 -8.89 11.21 -28.31
N GLU A 443 -9.56 12.22 -28.85
CA GLU A 443 -9.09 13.62 -28.82
C GLU A 443 -9.59 14.42 -27.63
N ARG A 444 -10.41 13.85 -26.73
CA ARG A 444 -11.04 14.58 -25.63
C ARG A 444 -10.24 14.43 -24.33
N ILE A 445 -10.16 15.51 -23.56
CA ILE A 445 -9.54 15.53 -22.24
C ILE A 445 -10.57 15.05 -21.23
N HIS A 446 -10.21 14.11 -20.38
CA HIS A 446 -11.06 13.66 -19.30
C HIS A 446 -10.37 13.81 -17.93
N MET A 447 -10.99 14.58 -17.04
CA MET A 447 -10.58 14.75 -15.64
C MET A 447 -11.61 14.06 -14.73
N HIS A 448 -11.12 13.25 -13.80
CA HIS A 448 -11.97 12.51 -12.86
C HIS A 448 -12.80 13.46 -11.98
N THR A 449 -14.05 13.10 -11.66
CA THR A 449 -15.02 13.95 -10.95
C THR A 449 -14.48 14.58 -9.66
N LEU A 450 -13.77 13.80 -8.83
CA LEU A 450 -13.17 14.30 -7.59
C LEU A 450 -11.99 15.28 -7.83
N LEU A 451 -11.21 15.09 -8.90
CA LEU A 451 -10.15 16.02 -9.29
C LEU A 451 -10.76 17.32 -9.84
N GLU A 452 -11.84 17.21 -10.61
CA GLU A 452 -12.59 18.35 -11.11
C GLU A 452 -13.20 19.16 -9.95
N GLN A 453 -13.85 18.49 -8.99
CA GLN A 453 -14.41 19.13 -7.80
C GLN A 453 -13.33 19.83 -6.98
N PHE A 454 -12.18 19.18 -6.76
CA PHE A 454 -11.02 19.78 -6.11
C PHE A 454 -10.54 21.05 -6.83
N GLY A 455 -10.44 21.01 -8.17
CA GLY A 455 -10.02 22.15 -8.97
C GLY A 455 -10.99 23.33 -8.86
N ARG A 456 -12.30 23.07 -8.87
CA ARG A 456 -13.33 24.11 -8.70
C ARG A 456 -13.32 24.76 -7.32
N GLU A 457 -13.05 24.00 -6.27
CA GLU A 457 -12.91 24.60 -4.93
C GLU A 457 -11.61 25.38 -4.77
N THR A 458 -10.54 24.91 -5.42
CA THR A 458 -9.24 25.58 -5.42
C THR A 458 -9.28 26.88 -6.21
N SER A 459 -10.02 26.95 -7.32
CA SER A 459 -10.14 28.17 -8.14
C SER A 459 -10.77 29.35 -7.39
N ARG A 460 -11.57 29.10 -6.34
CA ARG A 460 -12.13 30.15 -5.46
C ARG A 460 -11.06 30.79 -4.57
N LYS A 461 -10.01 30.04 -4.23
CA LYS A 461 -8.98 30.43 -3.26
C LYS A 461 -7.69 30.90 -3.94
N GLN A 462 -7.46 30.48 -5.17
CA GLN A 462 -6.26 30.77 -5.93
C GLN A 462 -6.53 31.75 -7.05
N PHE A 463 -5.45 32.36 -7.54
CA PHE A 463 -5.49 33.20 -8.73
C PHE A 463 -4.52 32.65 -9.77
N VAL A 464 -4.91 32.81 -11.01
CA VAL A 464 -4.09 32.50 -12.18
C VAL A 464 -3.33 33.76 -12.58
N HIS A 465 -2.03 33.62 -12.81
CA HIS A 465 -1.17 34.73 -13.19
C HIS A 465 -0.69 34.55 -14.63
N HIS A 466 -0.94 35.56 -15.48
CA HIS A 466 -0.45 35.61 -16.85
C HIS A 466 0.38 36.88 -17.03
N GLY A 467 1.71 36.74 -17.05
CA GLY A 467 2.61 37.89 -16.98
C GLY A 467 2.44 38.65 -15.66
N TYR A 468 1.92 39.88 -15.71
CA TYR A 468 1.72 40.74 -14.54
C TYR A 468 0.25 40.88 -14.11
N THR A 469 -0.68 40.28 -14.85
CA THR A 469 -2.12 40.32 -14.52
C THR A 469 -2.53 39.12 -13.70
N LYS A 470 -3.57 39.30 -12.89
CA LYS A 470 -4.07 38.32 -11.91
C LYS A 470 -5.53 38.06 -12.21
N HIS A 471 -5.88 36.77 -12.34
CA HIS A 471 -7.18 36.36 -12.81
C HIS A 471 -7.81 35.24 -11.98
N GLN A 472 -9.13 35.11 -12.05
CA GLN A 472 -9.94 34.07 -11.41
C GLN A 472 -10.97 33.49 -12.38
N LEU A 473 -11.40 32.27 -12.08
CA LEU A 473 -12.42 31.53 -12.82
C LEU A 473 -13.65 31.37 -11.93
N LEU A 474 -14.82 31.65 -12.50
CA LEU A 474 -16.09 31.53 -11.80
C LEU A 474 -16.82 30.27 -12.26
N VAL A 475 -17.14 29.38 -11.33
CA VAL A 475 -17.75 28.07 -11.64
C VAL A 475 -18.93 27.78 -10.72
N GLY A 476 -20.13 27.78 -11.30
CA GLY A 476 -21.36 27.46 -10.59
C GLY A 476 -22.09 28.67 -10.01
N GLU A 477 -23.37 28.46 -9.74
CA GLU A 477 -24.36 29.50 -9.39
C GLU A 477 -23.96 30.32 -8.17
N ARG A 478 -23.59 29.66 -7.06
CA ARG A 478 -23.26 30.35 -5.80
C ARG A 478 -22.08 31.31 -5.98
N ASP A 479 -21.02 30.86 -6.63
CA ASP A 479 -19.81 31.66 -6.82
C ASP A 479 -20.08 32.88 -7.69
N ILE A 480 -20.89 32.72 -8.73
CA ILE A 480 -21.21 33.78 -9.67
C ILE A 480 -22.17 34.79 -9.04
N CYS A 481 -23.17 34.33 -8.30
CA CYS A 481 -24.11 35.21 -7.60
C CYS A 481 -23.48 35.93 -6.40
N GLU A 482 -22.61 35.29 -5.61
CA GLU A 482 -21.97 35.94 -4.46
C GLU A 482 -20.91 36.96 -4.92
N VAL A 483 -20.10 36.61 -5.92
CA VAL A 483 -18.98 37.45 -6.36
C VAL A 483 -19.43 38.61 -7.26
N LEU A 484 -20.41 38.40 -8.15
CA LEU A 484 -20.86 39.47 -9.07
C LEU A 484 -21.88 40.45 -8.43
N ASN A 485 -22.42 40.13 -7.25
CA ASN A 485 -23.25 41.05 -6.46
C ASN A 485 -22.43 41.86 -5.43
N ASP A 486 -21.12 41.61 -5.29
CA ASP A 486 -20.24 42.39 -4.45
C ASP A 486 -19.64 43.56 -5.25
N ASP A 487 -20.17 44.77 -5.02
CA ASP A 487 -19.78 46.01 -5.70
C ASP A 487 -18.32 46.45 -5.41
N THR A 488 -17.59 45.75 -4.54
CA THR A 488 -16.23 46.10 -4.13
C THR A 488 -15.12 45.36 -4.88
N ILE A 489 -15.44 44.33 -5.66
CA ILE A 489 -14.46 43.46 -6.34
C ILE A 489 -14.19 43.94 -7.78
N ASP A 490 -12.91 44.07 -8.16
CA ASP A 490 -12.53 44.44 -9.55
C ASP A 490 -12.89 43.31 -10.52
N SER A 491 -13.96 43.52 -11.31
CA SER A 491 -14.52 42.55 -12.24
C SER A 491 -13.56 42.16 -13.38
N ARG A 492 -12.49 42.94 -13.63
CA ARG A 492 -11.44 42.63 -14.61
C ARG A 492 -10.55 41.46 -14.20
N CYS A 493 -10.65 41.01 -12.94
CA CYS A 493 -9.99 39.79 -12.50
C CYS A 493 -10.65 38.53 -13.08
N PHE A 494 -11.87 38.58 -13.62
CA PHE A 494 -12.55 37.37 -14.10
C PHE A 494 -12.37 37.15 -15.60
N ILE A 495 -11.74 36.04 -15.97
CA ILE A 495 -11.45 35.71 -17.38
C ILE A 495 -12.32 34.57 -17.92
N GLY A 496 -12.99 33.82 -17.04
CA GLY A 496 -13.73 32.64 -17.42
C GLY A 496 -14.94 32.40 -16.54
N ILE A 497 -16.06 32.02 -17.18
CA ILE A 497 -17.31 31.68 -16.50
C ILE A 497 -17.87 30.33 -16.97
N ASN A 498 -18.29 29.49 -16.02
CA ASN A 498 -19.01 28.25 -16.28
C ASN A 498 -20.33 28.21 -15.51
N LEU A 499 -21.44 28.35 -16.25
CA LEU A 499 -22.81 28.38 -15.73
C LEU A 499 -23.59 27.16 -16.19
N ASP A 500 -24.29 26.54 -15.26
CA ASP A 500 -25.29 25.50 -15.55
C ASP A 500 -26.68 26.01 -15.17
N LEU A 501 -27.44 26.45 -16.18
CA LEU A 501 -28.78 27.02 -16.08
C LEU A 501 -29.87 25.94 -16.27
N SER A 502 -29.51 24.66 -16.21
CA SER A 502 -30.44 23.56 -16.47
C SER A 502 -31.42 23.25 -15.32
N LYS A 503 -31.31 23.96 -14.18
CA LYS A 503 -32.01 23.65 -12.93
C LYS A 503 -33.19 24.58 -12.58
N ASN A 504 -33.10 25.91 -12.71
CA ASN A 504 -34.24 26.81 -12.43
C ASN A 504 -34.28 28.09 -13.31
N GLU A 505 -35.48 28.56 -13.67
CA GLU A 505 -35.70 29.76 -14.50
C GLU A 505 -35.60 31.09 -13.71
N GLU A 506 -35.91 31.10 -12.41
CA GLU A 506 -35.79 32.30 -11.54
C GLU A 506 -34.33 32.72 -11.30
N GLU A 507 -33.38 31.79 -11.45
CA GLU A 507 -31.94 31.98 -11.24
C GLU A 507 -31.29 32.81 -12.35
N LEU A 508 -31.88 32.81 -13.56
CA LEU A 508 -31.39 33.52 -14.74
C LEU A 508 -31.48 35.05 -14.56
N ASN A 509 -32.58 35.52 -13.95
CA ASN A 509 -32.86 36.95 -13.75
C ASN A 509 -31.94 37.62 -12.70
N ARG A 510 -31.39 36.87 -11.75
CA ARG A 510 -30.38 37.39 -10.79
C ARG A 510 -29.00 37.50 -11.44
N CYS A 511 -28.62 36.52 -12.26
CA CYS A 511 -27.34 36.52 -12.96
C CYS A 511 -27.29 37.60 -14.06
N GLU A 512 -28.41 37.88 -14.73
CA GLU A 512 -28.49 38.85 -15.84
C GLU A 512 -27.99 40.25 -15.45
N LYS A 513 -28.48 40.79 -14.32
CA LYS A 513 -28.04 42.10 -13.79
C LYS A 513 -26.57 42.13 -13.36
N ALA A 514 -26.03 40.97 -12.97
CA ALA A 514 -24.65 40.84 -12.53
C ALA A 514 -23.69 40.69 -13.72
N LEU A 515 -24.12 39.99 -14.78
CA LEU A 515 -23.39 39.80 -16.03
C LEU A 515 -23.30 41.09 -16.86
N GLU A 516 -24.28 41.99 -16.77
CA GLU A 516 -24.22 43.32 -17.41
C GLU A 516 -23.03 44.18 -16.95
N ARG A 517 -22.39 43.84 -15.81
CA ARG A 517 -21.31 44.63 -15.19
C ARG A 517 -19.90 44.10 -15.50
N VAL A 518 -19.78 42.95 -16.16
CA VAL A 518 -18.50 42.30 -16.44
C VAL A 518 -18.24 42.32 -17.94
N HIS A 519 -17.16 42.97 -18.35
CA HIS A 519 -16.94 43.30 -19.77
C HIS A 519 -15.77 42.54 -20.44
N ASP A 520 -14.96 41.80 -19.68
CA ASP A 520 -13.68 41.23 -20.17
C ASP A 520 -13.60 39.69 -20.07
N PHE A 521 -14.74 38.97 -20.07
CA PHE A 521 -14.70 37.50 -20.12
C PHE A 521 -14.10 37.01 -21.44
N GLN A 522 -13.03 36.22 -21.35
CA GLN A 522 -12.40 35.59 -22.51
C GLN A 522 -12.96 34.21 -22.79
N PHE A 523 -13.45 33.51 -21.76
CA PHE A 523 -14.03 32.18 -21.85
C PHE A 523 -15.44 32.15 -21.25
N VAL A 524 -16.43 31.80 -22.05
CA VAL A 524 -17.83 31.72 -21.59
C VAL A 524 -18.36 30.33 -21.91
N ARG A 525 -18.76 29.59 -20.87
CA ARG A 525 -19.45 28.30 -20.99
C ARG A 525 -20.78 28.37 -20.26
N ILE A 526 -21.87 28.25 -21.01
CA ILE A 526 -23.23 28.25 -20.48
C ILE A 526 -23.91 26.96 -20.95
N ARG A 527 -24.36 26.14 -20.00
CA ARG A 527 -25.21 24.98 -20.25
C ARG A 527 -26.64 25.36 -19.94
N ALA A 528 -27.51 25.38 -20.93
CA ALA A 528 -28.94 25.64 -20.76
C ALA A 528 -29.73 24.48 -21.37
N ARG A 529 -30.93 24.20 -20.84
CA ARG A 529 -31.88 23.33 -21.56
C ARG A 529 -32.36 24.08 -22.79
N PHE A 530 -32.30 23.42 -23.95
CA PHE A 530 -32.74 23.99 -25.22
C PHE A 530 -34.24 24.32 -25.15
N GLN A 531 -34.59 25.61 -25.12
CA GLN A 531 -35.96 26.08 -25.39
C GLN A 531 -35.91 26.85 -26.72
N PRO A 532 -36.56 26.37 -27.81
CA PRO A 532 -36.46 26.96 -29.15
C PRO A 532 -36.97 28.40 -29.30
N GLU A 533 -37.58 28.98 -28.28
CA GLU A 533 -38.38 30.22 -28.40
C GLU A 533 -37.63 31.51 -28.00
N ARG A 534 -36.33 31.45 -27.67
CA ARG A 534 -35.58 32.59 -27.09
C ARG A 534 -34.23 32.90 -27.75
N LEU A 535 -34.14 32.81 -29.08
CA LEU A 535 -33.02 33.39 -29.84
C LEU A 535 -33.32 34.83 -30.26
#